data_AF-A0A7K1JVI8-F1
#
_entry.id   AF-A0A7K1JVI8-F1
#
_cell.length_a   1.000
_cell.length_b   1.000
_cell.length_c   1.000
_cell.angle_alpha   90.00
_cell.angle_beta   90.00
_cell.angle_gamma   90.00
#
_symmetry.space_group_name_H-M   'P 1'
#
loop_
_entity.id
_entity.type
_entity.pdbx_description
1 polymer ?
#
loop_
_entity_poly.entity_id
_entity_poly.type
_entity_poly.pdbx_seq_one_letter_code
_entity_poly.pdbx_strand_id
1 'polypeptide(L)'
;MTAATTSLNAITDATRAAVAENPAAATVVFKAAAEPEGTVGSEIKLGKYRVHVDEPPSLGGENSAPNPVEYYLASLLSCQVVTYRFWAERLCIRVDSLSATAEGDLDVRGFFGLDDTTRAGFQQIRVTVTVSGPETENKYRELQAAVEAHCPILDLTTAATPVHTQLVTQLRRTEAQ
;
A
#
# COMPACT_ATOMS: atom_id res chain seq x y z
N MET A 1 -25.60 15.35 -14.03
CA MET A 1 -25.35 15.86 -12.67
C MET A 1 -23.86 15.70 -12.39
N THR A 2 -23.06 16.72 -12.69
CA THR A 2 -21.62 16.73 -12.38
C THR A 2 -21.47 17.01 -10.89
N ALA A 3 -21.05 16.00 -10.12
CA ALA A 3 -20.57 16.26 -8.77
C ALA A 3 -19.45 17.31 -8.89
N ALA A 4 -19.61 18.44 -8.20
CA ALA A 4 -18.56 19.44 -8.14
C ALA A 4 -17.34 18.76 -7.48
N THR A 5 -16.30 18.49 -8.27
CA THR A 5 -15.05 17.94 -7.75
C THR A 5 -14.41 19.05 -6.92
N THR A 6 -14.54 18.97 -5.60
CA THR A 6 -13.84 19.87 -4.67
C THR A 6 -12.34 19.79 -4.98
N SER A 7 -11.68 20.93 -5.16
CA SER A 7 -10.23 20.95 -5.40
C SER A 7 -9.48 20.33 -4.21
N LEU A 8 -8.35 19.69 -4.47
CA LEU A 8 -7.53 19.06 -3.43
C LEU A 8 -7.00 20.10 -2.43
N ASN A 9 -6.84 21.36 -2.87
CA ASN A 9 -6.54 22.48 -2.00
C ASN A 9 -7.67 22.76 -1.00
N ALA A 10 -8.92 22.79 -1.46
CA ALA A 10 -10.07 22.99 -0.56
C ALA A 10 -10.24 21.82 0.43
N ILE A 11 -9.96 20.58 0.01
CA ILE A 11 -9.95 19.42 0.93
C ILE A 11 -8.84 19.56 1.98
N THR A 12 -7.65 20.02 1.57
CA THR A 12 -6.52 20.26 2.48
C THR A 12 -6.88 21.31 3.53
N ASP A 13 -7.47 22.43 3.11
CA ASP A 13 -7.83 23.52 4.01
C ASP A 13 -8.94 23.11 4.98
N ALA A 14 -9.95 22.39 4.49
CA ALA A 14 -10.99 21.82 5.34
C ALA A 14 -10.42 20.82 6.36
N THR A 15 -9.49 19.96 5.93
CA THR A 15 -8.81 18.99 6.81
C THR A 15 -7.99 19.73 7.86
N ARG A 16 -7.24 20.77 7.47
CA ARG A 16 -6.47 21.60 8.39
C ARG A 16 -7.37 22.25 9.44
N ALA A 17 -8.49 22.83 9.01
CA ALA A 17 -9.44 23.47 9.93
C ALA A 17 -10.02 22.44 10.92
N ALA A 18 -10.47 21.28 10.42
CA ALA A 18 -11.02 20.21 11.26
C ALA A 18 -9.99 19.68 12.28
N VAL A 19 -8.73 19.50 11.87
CA VAL A 19 -7.65 19.06 12.77
C VAL A 19 -7.27 20.14 13.78
N ALA A 20 -7.30 21.42 13.38
CA ALA A 20 -7.03 22.53 14.30
C ALA A 20 -8.13 22.66 15.37
N GLU A 21 -9.38 22.40 15.01
CA GLU A 21 -10.52 22.40 15.94
C GLU A 21 -10.53 21.14 16.84
N ASN A 22 -10.26 19.97 16.26
CA ASN A 22 -10.20 18.70 16.96
C ASN A 22 -8.98 17.88 16.52
N PRO A 23 -7.86 17.93 17.27
CA PRO A 23 -6.65 17.18 16.92
C PRO A 23 -6.87 15.67 16.78
N ALA A 24 -7.85 15.09 17.48
CA ALA A 24 -8.16 13.66 17.35
C ALA A 24 -8.71 13.29 15.95
N ALA A 25 -9.27 14.26 15.21
CA ALA A 25 -9.72 14.06 13.83
C ALA A 25 -8.54 13.83 12.85
N ALA A 26 -7.29 14.07 13.27
CA ALA A 26 -6.12 13.77 12.47
C ALA A 26 -5.80 12.26 12.40
N THR A 27 -6.40 11.45 13.28
CA THR A 27 -6.14 10.02 13.36
C THR A 27 -7.27 9.23 12.72
N VAL A 28 -6.94 8.46 11.68
CA VAL A 28 -7.88 7.54 11.03
C VAL A 28 -7.41 6.11 11.29
N VAL A 29 -8.33 5.25 11.73
CA VAL A 29 -8.06 3.82 11.94
C VAL A 29 -8.56 3.03 10.74
N PHE A 30 -7.64 2.38 10.05
CA PHE A 30 -7.94 1.44 8.96
C PHE A 30 -7.99 0.01 9.51
N LYS A 31 -8.94 -0.79 9.02
CA LYS A 31 -9.16 -2.18 9.47
C LYS A 31 -9.30 -3.11 8.27
N ALA A 32 -8.75 -4.32 8.42
CA ALA A 32 -8.91 -5.43 7.49
C ALA A 32 -9.19 -6.72 8.26
N ALA A 33 -9.85 -7.68 7.63
CA ALA A 33 -10.04 -9.03 8.15
C ALA A 33 -9.79 -10.04 7.02
N ALA A 34 -9.30 -11.23 7.35
CA ALA A 34 -8.96 -12.26 6.39
C ALA A 34 -9.57 -13.61 6.78
N GLU A 35 -10.05 -14.35 5.78
CA GLU A 35 -10.47 -15.75 5.91
C GLU A 35 -9.75 -16.59 4.84
N PRO A 36 -9.35 -17.84 5.15
CA PRO A 36 -8.68 -18.70 4.18
C PRO A 36 -9.61 -19.09 3.03
N GLU A 37 -9.04 -19.22 1.83
CA GLU A 37 -9.73 -19.67 0.62
C GLU A 37 -8.83 -20.65 -0.15
N GLY A 38 -9.36 -21.81 -0.55
CA GLY A 38 -8.55 -22.84 -1.21
C GLY A 38 -7.42 -23.37 -0.32
N THR A 39 -6.29 -23.73 -0.94
CA THR A 39 -5.13 -24.33 -0.26
C THR A 39 -4.27 -23.27 0.45
N VAL A 40 -3.92 -22.21 -0.28
CA VAL A 40 -2.99 -21.15 0.14
C VAL A 40 -3.51 -19.75 -0.17
N GLY A 41 -4.76 -19.64 -0.60
CA GLY A 41 -5.42 -18.37 -0.88
C GLY A 41 -6.17 -17.79 0.32
N SER A 42 -6.70 -16.59 0.14
CA SER A 42 -7.54 -15.92 1.14
C SER A 42 -8.45 -14.86 0.54
N GLU A 43 -9.59 -14.63 1.21
CA GLU A 43 -10.42 -13.46 0.99
C GLU A 43 -10.10 -12.40 2.07
N ILE A 44 -9.80 -11.17 1.64
CA ILE A 44 -9.55 -10.03 2.53
C ILE A 44 -10.71 -9.03 2.44
N LYS A 45 -11.34 -8.76 3.58
CA LYS A 45 -12.39 -7.75 3.76
C LYS A 45 -11.78 -6.40 4.11
N LEU A 46 -12.00 -5.39 3.27
CA LEU A 46 -11.51 -4.01 3.41
C LEU A 46 -12.68 -3.03 3.45
N GLY A 47 -13.28 -2.84 4.63
CA GLY A 47 -14.52 -2.08 4.78
C GLY A 47 -15.66 -2.72 3.97
N LYS A 48 -16.12 -2.06 2.91
CA LYS A 48 -17.15 -2.59 1.99
C LYS A 48 -16.58 -3.41 0.82
N TYR A 49 -15.26 -3.43 0.64
CA TYR A 49 -14.59 -4.10 -0.46
C TYR A 49 -14.09 -5.48 -0.05
N ARG A 50 -13.90 -6.34 -1.05
CA ARG A 50 -13.32 -7.68 -0.93
C ARG A 50 -12.22 -7.80 -1.99
N VAL A 51 -11.09 -8.36 -1.60
CA VAL A 51 -10.01 -8.73 -2.52
C VAL A 51 -9.61 -10.18 -2.26
N HIS A 52 -9.29 -10.89 -3.33
CA HIS A 52 -8.84 -12.28 -3.26
C HIS A 52 -7.32 -12.32 -3.42
N VAL A 53 -6.69 -13.24 -2.72
CA VAL A 53 -5.25 -13.48 -2.77
C VAL A 53 -5.04 -14.96 -3.06
N ASP A 54 -4.10 -15.28 -3.93
CA ASP A 54 -3.73 -16.65 -4.27
C ASP A 54 -2.22 -16.73 -4.50
N GLU A 55 -1.71 -17.92 -4.70
CA GLU A 55 -0.31 -18.18 -4.97
C GLU A 55 -0.14 -18.95 -6.30
N PRO A 56 1.07 -19.00 -6.87
CA PRO A 56 1.32 -19.86 -8.01
C PRO A 56 1.24 -21.36 -7.66
N PRO A 57 1.05 -22.24 -8.67
CA PRO A 57 1.04 -23.69 -8.47
C PRO A 57 2.29 -24.22 -7.75
N SER A 58 3.46 -23.60 -7.92
CA SER A 58 4.69 -23.95 -7.21
C SER A 58 4.61 -23.75 -5.69
N LEU A 59 3.65 -22.96 -5.22
CA LEU A 59 3.34 -22.70 -3.81
C LEU A 59 1.98 -23.30 -3.39
N GLY A 60 1.34 -24.08 -4.27
CA GLY A 60 0.09 -24.79 -3.98
C GLY A 60 -1.20 -24.03 -4.30
N GLY A 61 -1.11 -22.86 -4.95
CA GLY A 61 -2.26 -22.08 -5.39
C GLY A 61 -2.63 -22.32 -6.86
N GLU A 62 -3.57 -21.54 -7.37
CA GLU A 62 -4.16 -21.73 -8.70
C GLU A 62 -3.82 -20.59 -9.68
N ASN A 63 -3.00 -19.61 -9.27
CA ASN A 63 -2.79 -18.35 -10.02
C ASN A 63 -4.11 -17.62 -10.33
N SER A 64 -5.12 -17.74 -9.48
CA SER A 64 -6.46 -17.17 -9.69
C SER A 64 -6.56 -15.70 -9.28
N ALA A 65 -5.63 -15.21 -8.45
CA ALA A 65 -5.51 -13.84 -7.98
C ALA A 65 -4.03 -13.48 -7.73
N PRO A 66 -3.68 -12.19 -7.57
CA PRO A 66 -2.32 -11.79 -7.22
C PRO A 66 -1.88 -12.36 -5.87
N ASN A 67 -0.58 -12.58 -5.72
CA ASN A 67 0.00 -13.03 -4.45
C ASN A 67 0.21 -11.88 -3.46
N PRO A 68 0.45 -12.17 -2.17
CA PRO A 68 0.60 -11.14 -1.14
C PRO A 68 1.69 -10.11 -1.44
N VAL A 69 2.83 -10.52 -2.00
CA VAL A 69 3.96 -9.63 -2.26
C VAL A 69 3.72 -8.75 -3.50
N GLU A 70 2.95 -9.23 -4.47
CA GLU A 70 2.44 -8.43 -5.59
C GLU A 70 1.42 -7.39 -5.10
N TYR A 71 0.53 -7.76 -4.18
CA TYR A 71 -0.37 -6.80 -3.52
C TYR A 71 0.39 -5.71 -2.77
N TYR A 72 1.51 -6.05 -2.14
CA TYR A 72 2.39 -5.07 -1.52
C TYR A 72 2.96 -4.07 -2.54
N LEU A 73 3.50 -4.54 -3.66
CA LEU A 73 3.99 -3.66 -4.74
C LEU A 73 2.85 -2.83 -5.36
N ALA A 74 1.66 -3.41 -5.53
CA ALA A 74 0.48 -2.70 -6.01
C ALA A 74 0.07 -1.59 -5.04
N SER A 75 0.12 -1.84 -3.73
CA SER A 75 -0.15 -0.83 -2.71
C SER A 75 0.82 0.35 -2.80
N LEU A 76 2.12 0.08 -2.98
CA LEU A 76 3.15 1.10 -3.14
C LEU A 76 2.93 1.94 -4.40
N LEU A 77 2.71 1.30 -5.55
CA LEU A 77 2.43 1.99 -6.81
C LEU A 77 1.15 2.83 -6.75
N SER A 78 0.10 2.30 -6.13
CA SER A 78 -1.16 3.04 -5.97
C SER A 78 -0.97 4.29 -5.10
N CYS A 79 -0.19 4.20 -4.02
CA CYS A 79 0.17 5.36 -3.19
C CYS A 79 0.96 6.40 -3.97
N GLN A 80 1.94 5.96 -4.76
CA GLN A 80 2.72 6.86 -5.61
C GLN A 80 1.79 7.63 -6.55
N VAL A 81 0.90 6.95 -7.28
CA VAL A 81 -0.04 7.58 -8.20
C VAL A 81 -0.94 8.61 -7.50
N VAL A 82 -1.54 8.24 -6.36
CA VAL A 82 -2.39 9.15 -5.58
C VAL A 82 -1.61 10.37 -5.12
N THR A 83 -0.42 10.16 -4.58
CA THR A 83 0.40 11.21 -3.97
C THR A 83 0.95 12.17 -5.03
N TYR A 84 1.41 11.66 -6.19
CA TYR A 84 1.82 12.49 -7.32
C TYR A 84 0.68 13.38 -7.80
N ARG A 85 -0.51 12.83 -8.00
CA ARG A 85 -1.67 13.61 -8.44
C ARG A 85 -2.07 14.67 -7.42
N PHE A 86 -2.01 14.32 -6.14
CA PHE A 86 -2.35 15.22 -5.05
C PHE A 86 -1.39 16.41 -4.96
N TRP A 87 -0.09 16.13 -4.96
CA TRP A 87 0.93 17.17 -4.86
C TRP A 87 1.12 17.96 -6.14
N ALA A 88 0.87 17.38 -7.32
CA ALA A 88 0.86 18.11 -8.58
C ALA A 88 -0.18 19.23 -8.56
N GLU A 89 -1.42 18.94 -8.13
CA GLU A 89 -2.45 19.96 -7.99
C GLU A 89 -2.08 21.01 -6.93
N ARG A 90 -1.57 20.57 -5.78
CA ARG A 90 -1.20 21.48 -4.68
C ARG A 90 -0.06 22.43 -5.03
N LEU A 91 0.91 21.97 -5.81
CA LEU A 91 2.06 22.76 -6.27
C LEU A 91 1.78 23.50 -7.59
N CYS A 92 0.58 23.37 -8.14
CA CYS A 92 0.19 23.90 -9.45
C CYS A 92 1.12 23.43 -10.59
N ILE A 93 1.57 22.18 -10.53
CA ILE A 93 2.44 21.55 -11.53
C ILE A 93 1.56 20.76 -12.50
N ARG A 94 1.59 21.13 -13.79
CA ARG A 94 0.81 20.41 -14.79
C ARG A 94 1.48 19.08 -15.16
N VAL A 95 0.70 18.00 -15.06
CA VAL A 95 1.07 16.64 -15.47
C VAL A 95 0.10 16.17 -16.54
N ASP A 96 0.62 15.89 -17.75
CA ASP A 96 -0.17 15.36 -18.87
C ASP A 96 -0.26 13.81 -18.81
N SER A 97 0.80 13.13 -18.34
CA SER A 97 0.76 11.69 -18.08
C SER A 97 1.61 11.29 -16.87
N LEU A 98 1.19 10.21 -16.22
CA LEU A 98 1.85 9.59 -15.07
C LEU A 98 1.74 8.06 -15.17
N SER A 99 2.87 7.36 -15.13
CA SER A 99 2.92 5.91 -14.98
C SER A 99 4.00 5.52 -13.96
N ALA A 100 3.85 4.36 -13.34
CA ALA A 100 4.83 3.85 -12.40
C ALA A 100 4.94 2.32 -12.51
N THR A 101 6.16 1.81 -12.34
CA THR A 101 6.47 0.38 -12.26
C THR A 101 7.28 0.10 -11.00
N ALA A 102 7.14 -1.10 -10.44
CA ALA A 102 7.91 -1.55 -9.30
C ALA A 102 8.34 -3.00 -9.50
N GLU A 103 9.56 -3.31 -9.09
CA GLU A 103 10.08 -4.67 -9.02
C GLU A 103 10.75 -4.88 -7.66
N GLY A 104 10.64 -6.09 -7.11
CA GLY A 104 11.22 -6.44 -5.83
C GLY A 104 11.89 -7.80 -5.88
N ASP A 105 13.07 -7.91 -5.26
CA ASP A 105 13.83 -9.17 -5.21
C ASP A 105 13.49 -9.91 -3.93
N LEU A 106 12.91 -11.10 -4.04
CA LEU A 106 12.59 -11.96 -2.90
C LEU A 106 13.43 -13.23 -2.95
N ASP A 107 14.14 -13.50 -1.87
CA ASP A 107 14.87 -14.75 -1.72
C ASP A 107 14.02 -15.77 -0.98
N VAL A 108 13.55 -16.78 -1.71
CA VAL A 108 12.60 -17.78 -1.19
C VAL A 108 13.18 -18.62 -0.05
N ARG A 109 14.52 -18.66 0.13
CA ARG A 109 15.14 -19.38 1.24
C ARG A 109 14.67 -18.85 2.58
N GLY A 110 14.42 -17.55 2.71
CA GLY A 110 13.90 -16.95 3.93
C GLY A 110 12.47 -17.38 4.24
N PHE A 111 11.60 -17.48 3.22
CA PHE A 111 10.23 -17.97 3.39
C PHE A 111 10.18 -19.46 3.75
N PHE A 112 10.99 -20.28 3.08
CA PHE A 112 11.03 -21.73 3.30
C PHE A 112 11.87 -22.16 4.52
N GLY A 113 12.51 -21.21 5.23
CA GLY A 113 13.38 -21.53 6.37
C GLY A 113 14.62 -22.35 5.98
N LEU A 114 15.12 -22.17 4.75
CA LEU A 114 16.31 -22.86 4.24
C LEU A 114 17.62 -22.17 4.61
N ASP A 115 17.53 -20.92 5.08
CA ASP A 115 18.67 -20.11 5.55
C ASP A 115 18.19 -19.11 6.61
N ASP A 116 18.65 -19.29 7.85
CA ASP A 116 18.27 -18.47 9.01
C ASP A 116 18.77 -17.02 8.93
N THR A 117 19.71 -16.73 8.01
CA THR A 117 20.26 -15.38 7.83
C THR A 117 19.53 -14.57 6.76
N THR A 118 18.79 -15.25 5.88
CA THR A 118 18.05 -14.61 4.78
C THR A 118 16.69 -14.14 5.26
N ARG A 119 16.42 -12.83 5.19
CA ARG A 119 15.07 -12.30 5.47
C ARG A 119 14.04 -12.84 4.46
N ALA A 120 12.83 -13.11 4.93
CA ALA A 120 11.75 -13.66 4.10
C ALA A 120 11.08 -12.65 3.16
N GLY A 121 11.18 -11.35 3.45
CA GLY A 121 10.62 -10.29 2.61
C GLY A 121 11.56 -9.84 1.48
N PHE A 122 11.14 -8.83 0.72
CA PHE A 122 11.98 -8.23 -0.33
C PHE A 122 13.33 -7.73 0.22
N GLN A 123 14.41 -8.02 -0.50
CA GLN A 123 15.76 -7.54 -0.23
C GLN A 123 15.95 -6.09 -0.70
N GLN A 124 15.27 -5.75 -1.79
CA GLN A 124 15.20 -4.41 -2.35
C GLN A 124 13.94 -4.29 -3.22
N ILE A 125 13.43 -3.07 -3.32
CA ILE A 125 12.36 -2.69 -4.24
C ILE A 125 12.86 -1.49 -5.06
N ARG A 126 12.64 -1.53 -6.36
CA ARG A 126 13.01 -0.45 -7.29
C ARG A 126 11.74 0.06 -7.95
N VAL A 127 11.45 1.33 -7.75
CA VAL A 127 10.27 2.01 -8.32
C VAL A 127 10.73 2.99 -9.39
N THR A 128 10.12 2.92 -10.57
CA THR A 128 10.31 3.91 -11.64
C THR A 128 9.01 4.66 -11.85
N VAL A 129 9.06 5.99 -11.78
CA VAL A 129 7.92 6.87 -12.09
C VAL A 129 8.25 7.68 -13.34
N THR A 130 7.35 7.63 -14.33
CA THR A 130 7.47 8.40 -15.56
C THR A 130 6.38 9.47 -15.59
N VAL A 131 6.80 10.72 -15.67
CA VAL A 131 5.90 11.89 -15.76
C VAL A 131 6.19 12.63 -17.06
N SER A 132 5.12 13.09 -17.71
CA SER A 132 5.24 14.04 -18.83
C SER A 132 4.31 15.23 -18.63
N GLY A 133 4.68 16.35 -19.26
CA GLY A 133 3.89 17.58 -19.30
C GLY A 133 4.77 18.78 -19.65
N PRO A 134 4.21 20.02 -19.63
CA PRO A 134 4.90 21.20 -20.13
C PRO A 134 5.91 21.81 -19.15
N GLU A 135 5.95 21.37 -17.89
CA GLU A 135 6.81 21.95 -16.87
C GLU A 135 8.28 21.56 -17.04
N THR A 136 9.18 22.33 -16.43
CA THR A 136 10.62 22.03 -16.43
C THR A 136 10.95 20.78 -15.61
N GLU A 137 12.08 20.14 -15.91
CA GLU A 137 12.59 19.01 -15.12
C GLU A 137 12.70 19.34 -13.63
N ASN A 138 13.16 20.55 -13.29
CA ASN A 138 13.27 21.00 -11.90
C ASN A 138 11.92 21.03 -11.18
N LYS A 139 10.83 21.38 -11.87
CA LYS A 139 9.47 21.33 -11.30
C LYS A 139 9.03 19.90 -11.04
N TYR A 140 9.33 18.95 -11.93
CA TYR A 140 9.02 17.54 -11.65
C TYR A 140 9.90 16.96 -10.53
N ARG A 141 11.14 17.42 -10.37
CA ARG A 141 11.98 17.07 -9.22
C ARG A 141 11.45 17.64 -7.90
N GLU A 142 10.92 18.88 -7.92
CA GLU A 142 10.20 19.46 -6.78
C GLU A 142 8.98 18.61 -6.41
N LEU A 143 8.20 18.19 -7.42
CA LEU A 143 7.07 17.29 -7.22
C LEU A 143 7.49 15.94 -6.64
N GLN A 144 8.52 15.31 -7.18
CA GLN A 144 9.06 14.05 -6.68
C GLN A 144 9.46 14.16 -5.21
N ALA A 145 10.21 15.20 -4.84
CA ALA A 145 10.63 15.41 -3.45
C ALA A 145 9.42 15.57 -2.51
N ALA A 146 8.39 16.29 -2.94
CA ALA A 146 7.14 16.39 -2.17
C ALA A 146 6.43 15.04 -2.04
N VAL A 147 6.41 14.21 -3.09
CA VAL A 147 5.81 12.87 -3.04
C VAL A 147 6.58 11.93 -2.11
N GLU A 148 7.90 11.89 -2.23
CA GLU A 148 8.75 11.02 -1.40
C GLU A 148 8.61 11.36 0.08
N ALA A 149 8.46 12.65 0.41
CA ALA A 149 8.27 13.09 1.78
C ALA A 149 6.86 12.79 2.36
N HIS A 150 5.86 12.47 1.53
CA HIS A 150 4.47 12.41 1.97
C HIS A 150 3.67 11.18 1.51
N CYS A 151 4.21 10.26 0.70
CA CYS A 151 3.50 9.01 0.34
C CYS A 151 3.51 8.04 1.54
N PRO A 152 2.35 7.73 2.15
CA PRO A 152 2.32 6.89 3.34
C PRO A 152 2.87 5.48 3.12
N ILE A 153 2.62 4.86 1.96
CA ILE A 153 3.13 3.49 1.72
C ILE A 153 4.63 3.49 1.47
N LEU A 154 5.22 4.53 0.88
CA LEU A 154 6.67 4.65 0.78
C LEU A 154 7.30 4.76 2.17
N ASP A 155 6.71 5.56 3.06
CA ASP A 155 7.11 5.65 4.47
C ASP A 155 7.01 4.28 5.16
N LEU A 156 5.88 3.58 5.06
CA LEU A 156 5.73 2.20 5.59
C LEU A 156 6.75 1.20 5.02
N THR A 157 7.27 1.45 3.81
CA THR A 157 8.23 0.58 3.13
C THR A 157 9.68 0.85 3.56
N THR A 158 10.01 2.12 3.82
CA THR A 158 11.39 2.58 4.06
C THR A 158 11.68 2.82 5.54
N ALA A 159 10.65 3.00 6.36
CA ALA A 159 10.75 3.17 7.81
C ALA A 159 10.33 1.90 8.57
N ALA A 160 10.85 1.73 9.79
CA ALA A 160 10.44 0.66 10.67
C ALA A 160 9.11 1.01 11.36
N THR A 161 8.02 0.40 10.92
CA THR A 161 6.71 0.50 11.59
C THR A 161 6.56 -0.64 12.61
N PRO A 162 6.35 -0.37 13.91
CA PRO A 162 6.12 -1.42 14.89
C PRO A 162 4.86 -2.23 14.58
N VAL A 163 5.00 -3.55 14.45
CA VAL A 163 3.89 -4.49 14.26
C VAL A 163 3.84 -5.42 15.46
N HIS A 164 2.68 -5.44 16.14
CA HIS A 164 2.43 -6.35 17.26
C HIS A 164 1.49 -7.46 16.81
N THR A 165 1.90 -8.72 16.99
CA THR A 165 1.10 -9.89 16.66
C THR A 165 0.62 -10.59 17.93
N GLN A 166 -0.57 -11.18 17.88
CA GLN A 166 -1.14 -11.97 18.97
C GLN A 166 -1.79 -13.23 18.41
N LEU A 167 -1.49 -14.39 19.01
CA LEU A 167 -2.18 -15.64 18.74
C LEU A 167 -3.27 -15.87 19.78
N VAL A 168 -4.49 -16.16 19.32
CA VAL A 168 -5.61 -16.57 20.17
C VAL A 168 -6.03 -17.98 19.76
N THR A 169 -5.95 -18.94 20.68
CA THR A 169 -6.36 -20.33 20.45
C THR A 169 -7.72 -20.61 21.11
N GLN A 170 -8.61 -21.24 20.37
CA GLN A 170 -9.86 -21.78 20.90
C GLN A 170 -9.77 -23.30 20.88
N LEU A 171 -9.25 -23.87 21.97
CA LEU A 171 -9.14 -25.31 22.10
C LEU A 171 -10.53 -25.91 22.26
N ARG A 172 -10.89 -26.84 21.39
CA ARG A 172 -12.07 -27.68 21.60
C ARG A 172 -11.84 -28.49 22.87
N ARG A 173 -12.71 -28.34 23.86
CA ARG A 173 -12.77 -29.29 24.98
C ARG A 173 -13.20 -30.64 24.39
N THR A 174 -12.29 -31.58 24.30
CA THR A 174 -12.66 -32.98 24.14
C THR A 174 -13.33 -33.42 25.44
N GLU A 175 -14.63 -33.70 25.39
CA GLU A 175 -15.31 -34.44 26.46
C GLU A 175 -14.61 -35.80 26.57
N ALA A 176 -13.87 -36.00 27.66
CA ALA A 176 -13.33 -37.30 28.00
C ALA A 176 -14.49 -38.21 28.43
N GLN A 177 -14.65 -39.33 27.74
CA GLN A 177 -15.47 -40.46 28.19
C GLN A 177 -14.84 -41.15 29.41
#